data_AF-A0A1T4PHH9-F1
#
_entry.id   AF-A0A1T4PHH9-F1
#
_cell.length_a   1.000
_cell.length_b   1.000
_cell.length_c   1.000
_cell.angle_alpha   90.00
_cell.angle_beta   90.00
_cell.angle_gamma   90.00
#
_symmetry.space_group_name_H-M   'P 1'
#
loop_
_entity.id
_entity.type
_entity.pdbx_description
1 polymer ?
#
loop_
_entity_poly.entity_id
_entity_poly.type
_entity_poly.pdbx_seq_one_letter_code
_entity_poly.pdbx_strand_id
1 'polypeptide(L)'
;MMSIIKIKNKFYFQTDSTFRKYDQLIQNQWVALCIDNIQIEGVCKEIGKPSSHDEFMHKFKEHFENSYHAYSHLENERLFEVTPTRIECWIYDNGDPYMEVFDIEHCEYGLHKYQGK
;
A
#
# COMPACT_ATOMS: atom_id res chain seq x y z
N MET A 1 8.12 2.93 10.38
CA MET A 1 6.78 2.50 9.92
C MET A 1 6.37 3.43 8.78
N MET A 2 5.76 2.92 7.71
CA MET A 2 5.34 3.72 6.56
C MET A 2 3.85 4.07 6.68
N SER A 3 3.53 5.36 6.57
CA SER A 3 2.15 5.84 6.59
C SER A 3 1.52 5.65 5.22
N ILE A 4 0.38 4.95 5.18
CA ILE A 4 -0.36 4.64 3.95
C ILE A 4 -1.79 5.17 4.11
N ILE A 5 -2.30 5.83 3.07
CA ILE A 5 -3.68 6.30 2.99
C ILE A 5 -4.40 5.54 1.89
N LYS A 6 -5.59 5.04 2.17
CA LYS A 6 -6.50 4.50 1.15
C LYS A 6 -7.41 5.62 0.63
N ILE A 7 -7.40 5.84 -0.67
CA ILE A 7 -8.31 6.78 -1.35
C ILE A 7 -9.04 6.00 -2.44
N LYS A 8 -10.37 5.95 -2.35
CA LYS A 8 -11.23 5.11 -3.21
C LYS A 8 -10.77 3.65 -3.20
N ASN A 9 -10.25 3.16 -4.31
CA ASN A 9 -9.82 1.79 -4.58
C ASN A 9 -8.30 1.66 -4.72
N LYS A 10 -7.53 2.68 -4.29
CA LYS A 10 -6.07 2.69 -4.36
C LYS A 10 -5.44 3.10 -3.04
N PHE A 11 -4.16 2.77 -2.90
CA PHE A 11 -3.36 3.10 -1.72
C PHE A 11 -2.27 4.10 -2.08
N TYR A 12 -1.95 5.00 -1.17
CA TYR A 12 -1.01 6.09 -1.40
C TYR A 12 -0.04 6.20 -0.24
N PHE A 13 1.23 6.45 -0.55
CA PHE A 13 2.26 6.75 0.45
C PHE A 13 3.30 7.70 -0.13
N GLN A 14 3.97 8.46 0.73
CA GLN A 14 5.09 9.31 0.33
C GLN A 14 6.44 8.70 0.74
N THR A 15 7.45 8.90 -0.08
CA THR A 15 8.85 8.59 0.24
C THR A 15 9.83 9.56 -0.40
N ASP A 16 10.86 9.86 0.38
CA ASP A 16 12.09 10.51 -0.05
C ASP A 16 12.76 9.78 -1.22
N SER A 17 13.09 10.53 -2.28
CA SER A 17 13.74 10.04 -3.50
C SER A 17 15.21 9.65 -3.32
N THR A 18 15.80 9.92 -2.14
CA THR A 18 17.18 9.53 -1.81
C THR A 18 17.26 8.19 -1.10
N PHE A 19 16.12 7.59 -0.74
CA PHE A 19 16.11 6.33 -0.01
C PHE A 19 16.24 5.14 -0.94
N ARG A 20 16.96 4.10 -0.48
CA ARG A 20 17.09 2.82 -1.21
C ARG A 20 15.75 2.24 -1.68
N LYS A 21 14.69 2.39 -0.89
CA LYS A 21 13.35 1.90 -1.25
C LYS A 21 12.77 2.63 -2.46
N TYR A 22 13.07 3.91 -2.64
CA TYR A 22 12.69 4.66 -3.82
C TYR A 22 13.32 4.02 -5.07
N ASP A 23 14.65 3.79 -5.05
CA ASP A 23 15.35 3.15 -6.16
C ASP A 23 14.75 1.77 -6.52
N GLN A 24 14.38 0.99 -5.50
CA GLN A 24 13.73 -0.31 -5.68
C GLN A 24 12.34 -0.19 -6.31
N LEU A 25 11.53 0.78 -5.87
CA LEU A 25 10.19 1.03 -6.41
C LEU A 25 10.23 1.50 -7.87
N ILE A 26 11.24 2.28 -8.24
CA ILE A 26 11.43 2.71 -9.64
C ILE A 26 11.85 1.54 -10.53
N GLN A 27 12.59 0.56 -10.00
CA GLN A 27 13.05 -0.61 -10.77
C GLN A 27 12.03 -1.75 -10.82
N ASN A 28 11.18 -1.89 -9.80
CA ASN A 28 10.14 -2.92 -9.75
C ASN A 28 8.82 -2.33 -9.24
N GLN A 29 7.86 -2.22 -10.16
CA GLN A 29 6.52 -1.72 -9.87
C GLN A 29 5.63 -2.72 -9.11
N TRP A 30 5.97 -4.01 -9.08
CA TRP A 30 5.17 -5.02 -8.39
C TRP A 30 5.53 -5.05 -6.91
N VAL A 31 4.59 -4.62 -6.07
CA VAL A 31 4.79 -4.45 -4.63
C VAL A 31 3.76 -5.23 -3.84
N ALA A 32 4.12 -5.54 -2.58
CA ALA A 32 3.19 -6.01 -1.57
C ALA A 32 3.19 -5.03 -0.38
N LEU A 33 2.00 -4.62 0.05
CA LEU A 33 1.77 -3.92 1.30
C LEU A 33 1.26 -4.91 2.34
N CYS A 34 1.95 -5.05 3.47
CA CYS A 34 1.56 -5.99 4.53
C CYS A 34 1.22 -5.24 5.81
N ILE A 35 0.07 -5.57 6.39
CA ILE A 35 -0.38 -5.06 7.69
C ILE A 35 -1.15 -6.15 8.43
N ASP A 36 -0.73 -6.44 9.66
CA ASP A 36 -1.30 -7.51 10.49
C ASP A 36 -1.38 -8.85 9.74
N ASN A 37 -2.60 -9.33 9.50
CA ASN A 37 -2.91 -10.56 8.79
C ASN A 37 -3.26 -10.35 7.30
N ILE A 38 -3.02 -9.15 6.76
CA ILE A 38 -3.41 -8.74 5.41
C ILE A 38 -2.16 -8.49 4.57
N GLN A 39 -2.14 -9.06 3.36
CA GLN A 39 -1.19 -8.75 2.30
C GLN A 39 -1.97 -8.20 1.09
N ILE A 40 -1.50 -7.09 0.52
CA ILE A 40 -2.09 -6.44 -0.64
C ILE A 40 -1.00 -6.33 -1.70
N GLU A 41 -1.10 -7.15 -2.72
CA GLU A 41 -0.26 -7.06 -3.91
C GLU A 41 -0.83 -6.03 -4.88
N GLY A 42 0.05 -5.34 -5.61
CA GLY A 42 -0.39 -4.38 -6.60
C GLY A 42 0.74 -3.77 -7.43
N VAL A 43 0.32 -2.94 -8.37
CA VAL A 43 1.21 -2.14 -9.22
C VAL A 43 1.40 -0.77 -8.61
N CYS A 44 2.65 -0.43 -8.30
CA CYS A 44 3.08 0.83 -7.72
C CYS A 44 3.59 1.80 -8.79
N LYS A 45 3.22 3.07 -8.66
CA LYS A 45 3.64 4.13 -9.59
C LYS A 45 3.92 5.43 -8.85
N GLU A 46 5.02 6.10 -9.18
CA GLU A 46 5.26 7.48 -8.79
C GLU A 46 4.30 8.42 -9.53
N ILE A 47 3.60 9.28 -8.79
CA ILE A 47 2.64 10.25 -9.33
C ILE A 47 3.04 11.71 -9.08
N GLY A 48 4.31 11.96 -8.73
CA GLY A 48 4.89 13.29 -8.56
C GLY A 48 5.08 13.68 -7.09
N LYS A 49 4.96 14.98 -6.78
CA LYS A 49 5.10 15.51 -5.42
C LYS A 49 3.79 15.39 -4.63
N PRO A 50 3.82 15.13 -3.31
CA PRO A 50 2.62 15.14 -2.47
C PRO A 50 1.80 16.43 -2.59
N SER A 51 2.47 17.58 -2.66
CA SER A 51 1.84 18.91 -2.74
C SER A 51 1.03 19.16 -4.02
N SER A 52 1.12 18.29 -5.03
CA SER A 52 0.30 18.36 -6.24
C SER A 52 -1.01 17.56 -6.13
N HIS A 53 -1.29 16.94 -4.98
CA HIS A 53 -2.43 16.05 -4.77
C HIS A 53 -3.21 16.43 -3.50
N ASP A 54 -4.16 17.36 -3.62
CA ASP A 54 -4.88 17.95 -2.48
C ASP A 54 -5.63 16.91 -1.62
N GLU A 55 -6.29 15.93 -2.25
CA GLU A 55 -7.03 14.89 -1.52
C GLU A 55 -6.10 14.04 -0.64
N PHE A 56 -4.91 13.70 -1.17
CA PHE A 56 -3.89 13.01 -0.40
C PHE A 56 -3.38 13.87 0.75
N MET A 57 -3.02 15.13 0.48
CA MET A 57 -2.50 16.04 1.51
C MET A 57 -3.48 16.24 2.66
N HIS A 58 -4.76 16.39 2.35
CA HIS A 58 -5.82 16.54 3.36
C HIS A 58 -5.91 15.29 4.26
N LYS A 59 -6.06 14.10 3.65
CA LYS A 59 -6.19 12.84 4.41
C LYS A 59 -4.91 12.46 5.14
N PHE A 60 -3.76 12.72 4.53
CA PHE A 60 -2.47 12.43 5.14
C PHE A 60 -2.23 13.32 6.36
N LYS A 61 -2.62 14.59 6.30
CA LYS A 61 -2.60 15.47 7.48
C LYS A 61 -3.56 15.00 8.57
N GLU A 62 -4.79 14.62 8.21
CA GLU A 62 -5.82 14.14 9.15
C GLU A 62 -5.35 12.92 9.95
N HIS A 63 -4.71 11.95 9.28
CA HIS A 63 -4.32 10.69 9.92
C HIS A 63 -2.86 10.65 10.40
N PHE A 64 -1.97 11.46 9.83
CA PHE A 64 -0.52 11.42 10.07
C PHE A 64 0.09 12.82 10.18
N GLU A 65 -0.52 13.70 10.99
CA GLU A 65 -0.17 15.13 11.13
C GLU A 65 1.34 15.39 11.34
N ASN A 66 2.00 14.63 12.22
CA ASN A 66 3.43 14.80 12.48
C ASN A 66 4.29 14.50 11.23
N SER A 67 3.97 13.43 10.50
CA SER A 67 4.67 13.07 9.26
C SER A 67 4.36 14.04 8.14
N TYR A 68 3.13 14.56 8.09
CA TYR A 68 2.74 15.61 7.16
C TYR A 68 3.64 16.84 7.32
N HIS A 69 3.75 17.36 8.54
CA HIS A 69 4.53 18.57 8.81
C HIS A 69 6.03 18.36 8.64
N ALA A 70 6.54 17.18 8.98
CA ALA A 70 7.97 16.88 8.86
C ALA A 70 8.43 16.69 7.40
N TYR A 71 7.60 16.11 6.54
CA TYR A 71 8.07 15.57 5.25
C TYR A 71 7.31 16.06 4.02
N SER A 72 5.98 16.21 4.05
CA SER A 72 5.16 16.36 2.83
C SER A 72 5.48 17.58 1.96
N HIS A 73 6.23 18.55 2.50
CA HIS A 73 6.66 19.77 1.80
C HIS A 73 8.14 19.75 1.36
N LEU A 74 8.88 18.68 1.64
CA LEU A 74 10.28 18.56 1.24
C LEU A 74 10.41 18.33 -0.27
N GLU A 75 11.43 18.93 -0.88
CA GLU A 75 11.63 18.91 -2.33
C GLU A 75 11.87 17.50 -2.90
N ASN A 76 12.49 16.64 -2.10
CA ASN A 76 12.81 15.26 -2.43
C ASN A 76 11.71 14.26 -2.09
N GLU A 77 10.59 14.68 -1.49
CA GLU A 77 9.47 13.78 -1.24
C GLU A 77 8.69 13.48 -2.53
N ARG A 78 8.28 12.21 -2.68
CA ARG A 78 7.55 11.69 -3.84
C ARG A 78 6.35 10.89 -3.39
N LEU A 79 5.22 11.12 -4.03
CA LEU A 79 3.99 10.40 -3.81
C LEU A 79 3.92 9.20 -4.75
N PHE A 80 3.64 8.04 -4.17
CA PHE A 80 3.38 6.79 -4.86
C PHE A 80 1.93 6.37 -4.69
N GLU A 81 1.40 5.75 -5.72
CA GLU A 81 0.08 5.13 -5.77
C GLU A 81 0.25 3.63 -6.03
N VAL A 82 -0.47 2.80 -5.28
CA VAL A 82 -0.57 1.35 -5.47
C VAL A 82 -1.99 1.02 -5.91
N THR A 83 -2.11 0.45 -7.10
CA THR A 83 -3.36 -0.15 -7.58
C THR A 83 -3.33 -1.64 -7.22
N PRO A 84 -4.22 -2.10 -6.32
CA PRO A 84 -4.21 -3.48 -5.85
C PRO A 84 -4.65 -4.45 -6.95
N THR A 85 -3.99 -5.60 -7.04
CA THR A 85 -4.31 -6.69 -7.98
C THR A 85 -4.75 -7.95 -7.25
N ARG A 86 -4.22 -8.20 -6.05
CA ARG A 86 -4.57 -9.35 -5.22
C ARG A 86 -4.50 -8.98 -3.74
N ILE A 87 -5.47 -9.45 -2.96
CA ILE A 87 -5.48 -9.27 -1.50
C ILE A 87 -5.59 -10.64 -0.85
N GLU A 88 -4.73 -10.91 0.11
CA GLU A 88 -4.75 -12.13 0.91
C GLU A 88 -4.92 -11.77 2.38
N CYS A 89 -5.86 -12.43 3.04
CA CYS A 89 -6.13 -12.29 4.47
C CYS A 89 -5.98 -13.66 5.15
N TRP A 90 -5.16 -13.73 6.19
CA TRP A 90 -5.08 -14.90 7.04
C TRP A 90 -6.24 -14.90 8.04
N ILE A 91 -7.08 -15.92 7.98
CA ILE A 91 -8.16 -16.13 8.93
C ILE A 91 -7.98 -17.45 9.65
N TYR A 92 -8.54 -17.56 10.86
CA TYR A 92 -8.47 -18.76 11.66
C TYR A 92 -9.88 -19.19 12.02
N ASP A 93 -10.26 -20.40 11.60
CA ASP A 93 -11.53 -21.02 11.98
C ASP A 93 -11.24 -22.26 12.80
N ASN A 94 -11.73 -22.30 14.05
CA ASN A 94 -11.47 -23.38 15.01
C ASN A 94 -9.98 -23.72 15.19
N GLY A 95 -9.09 -22.74 15.06
CA GLY A 95 -7.64 -22.89 15.16
C GLY A 95 -6.95 -23.38 13.88
N ASP A 96 -7.70 -23.77 12.86
CA ASP A 96 -7.16 -24.08 11.53
C ASP A 96 -6.92 -22.79 10.73
N PRO A 97 -5.74 -22.63 10.10
CA PRO A 97 -5.46 -21.48 9.26
C PRO A 97 -6.12 -21.60 7.88
N TYR A 98 -6.73 -20.51 7.43
CA TYR A 98 -7.24 -20.33 6.08
C TYR A 98 -6.68 -19.05 5.48
N MET A 99 -6.59 -19.04 4.15
CA MET A 99 -6.25 -17.89 3.35
C MET A 99 -7.49 -17.48 2.56
N GLU A 100 -8.02 -16.32 2.91
CA GLU A 100 -9.04 -15.63 2.13
C GLU A 100 -8.34 -14.81 1.05
N VAL A 101 -8.76 -14.98 -0.20
CA VAL A 101 -8.12 -14.40 -1.38
C VAL A 101 -9.15 -13.63 -2.19
N PHE A 102 -8.83 -12.38 -2.49
CA PHE A 102 -9.53 -11.56 -3.47
C PHE A 102 -8.60 -11.31 -4.65
N ASP A 103 -8.87 -11.94 -5.78
CA ASP A 103 -8.20 -11.66 -7.05
C ASP A 103 -8.98 -10.56 -7.77
N ILE A 104 -8.43 -9.35 -7.77
CA ILE A 104 -9.10 -8.16 -8.30
C ILE A 104 -9.04 -8.17 -9.83
N GLU A 105 -7.97 -8.71 -10.42
CA GLU A 105 -7.80 -8.76 -11.87
C GLU A 105 -8.80 -9.70 -12.51
N HIS A 106 -9.03 -10.87 -11.90
CA HIS A 106 -9.97 -11.88 -12.38
C HIS A 106 -11.38 -11.75 -11.79
N CYS A 107 -11.57 -10.85 -10.81
CA CYS A 107 -12.83 -10.69 -10.06
C CYS A 107 -13.26 -11.99 -9.37
N GLU A 108 -12.30 -12.71 -8.80
CA GLU A 108 -12.51 -13.99 -8.14
C GLU A 108 -12.33 -13.88 -6.62
N TYR A 109 -13.07 -14.72 -5.91
CA TYR A 109 -12.99 -14.87 -4.46
C TYR A 109 -12.74 -16.32 -4.11
N GLY A 110 -11.80 -16.56 -3.19
CA GLY A 110 -11.47 -17.89 -2.71
C GLY A 110 -11.23 -17.90 -1.21
N LEU A 111 -11.65 -18.98 -0.55
CA LEU A 111 -11.28 -19.28 0.82
C LEU A 111 -10.64 -20.67 0.85
N HIS A 112 -9.36 -20.72 1.20
CA HIS A 112 -8.56 -21.93 1.09
C HIS A 112 -7.98 -22.30 2.44
N LYS A 113 -8.23 -23.54 2.90
CA LYS A 113 -7.52 -24.07 4.07
C LYS A 113 -6.03 -24.14 3.75
N TYR A 114 -5.20 -23.51 4.59
CA TYR A 114 -3.77 -23.51 4.39
C TYR A 114 -3.18 -24.89 4.66
N GLN A 115 -2.41 -25.42 3.72
CA GLN A 115 -1.83 -26.77 3.80
C GLN A 115 -0.31 -26.79 4.03
N GLY A 116 0.36 -25.64 4.02
CA GLY A 116 1.82 -25.55 4.22
C GLY A 116 2.66 -26.26 3.17
N LYS A 117 2.17 -26.32 1.93
CA LYS A 117 2.84 -26.98 0.79
C LYS A 117 3.20 -25.98 -0.28
#